data_AF-A0A8J4P7L4-F1
#
_entry.id   AF-A0A8J4P7L4-F1
#
_cell.length_a   1.000
_cell.length_b   1.000
_cell.length_c   1.000
_cell.angle_alpha   90.00
_cell.angle_beta   90.00
_cell.angle_gamma   90.00
#
_symmetry.space_group_name_H-M   'P 1'
#
loop_
_entity.id
_entity.type
_entity.pdbx_description
1 polymer ?
#
loop_
_entity_poly.entity_id
_entity_poly.type
_entity_poly.pdbx_seq_one_letter_code
_entity_poly.pdbx_strand_id
1 'polypeptide(L)'
;ERDGTIGNIYSMGLALQALGATGRFYAPREWDCAQAFSVVYSHKYRQPTAVAQVLPALVGTSYLEAAGLDCAASAGTYGCSRPEHPQILPPWAGRPPCPSPLPAAAITVHYSIVNKLQGRQFDYTTSVQVPAGSTLLEVLQVAAAE
;
A
#
# COMPACT_ATOMS: atom_id res chain seq x y z
N GLU A 1 2.03 -8.24 21.51
CA GLU A 1 1.75 -7.26 20.45
C GLU A 1 1.42 -5.93 21.12
N ARG A 2 2.11 -4.83 20.78
CA ARG A 2 2.04 -3.54 21.52
C ARG A 2 1.90 -2.32 20.62
N ASP A 3 1.86 -2.51 19.31
CA ASP A 3 1.86 -1.47 18.30
C ASP A 3 0.46 -1.14 17.76
N GLY A 4 -0.57 -1.89 18.18
CA GLY A 4 -1.94 -1.72 17.68
C GLY A 4 -2.22 -2.46 16.38
N THR A 5 -1.29 -3.29 15.91
CA THR A 5 -1.42 -4.05 14.66
C THR A 5 -2.03 -5.43 14.91
N ILE A 6 -2.93 -5.87 14.04
CA ILE A 6 -3.49 -7.22 13.97
C ILE A 6 -2.96 -7.87 12.69
N GLY A 7 -2.01 -8.79 12.84
CA GLY A 7 -1.26 -9.34 11.72
C GLY A 7 -0.17 -8.37 11.24
N ASN A 8 -0.36 -7.75 10.08
CA ASN A 8 0.55 -6.73 9.51
C ASN A 8 -0.24 -5.54 8.94
N ILE A 9 0.47 -4.49 8.50
CA ILE A 9 -0.15 -3.25 8.01
C ILE A 9 -1.15 -3.47 6.85
N TYR A 10 -0.94 -4.48 6.01
CA TYR A 10 -1.80 -4.79 4.87
C TYR A 10 -3.04 -5.61 5.27
N SER A 11 -3.04 -6.30 6.41
CA SER A 11 -4.23 -6.98 6.94
C SER A 11 -5.13 -6.07 7.79
N MET A 12 -4.61 -4.94 8.24
CA MET A 12 -5.31 -4.04 9.17
C MET A 12 -6.63 -3.49 8.62
N GLY A 13 -6.70 -3.18 7.32
CA GLY A 13 -7.93 -2.66 6.70
C GLY A 13 -9.12 -3.61 6.84
N LEU A 14 -8.88 -4.91 6.67
CA LEU A 14 -9.90 -5.94 6.85
C LEU A 14 -10.14 -6.24 8.34
N ALA A 15 -9.10 -6.21 9.18
CA ALA A 15 -9.23 -6.42 10.62
C ALA A 15 -10.11 -5.34 11.28
N LEU A 16 -9.91 -4.07 10.91
CA LEU A 16 -10.72 -2.94 11.39
C LEU A 16 -12.19 -3.10 11.02
N GLN A 17 -12.48 -3.48 9.77
CA GLN A 17 -13.85 -3.76 9.32
C GLN A 17 -14.49 -4.90 10.10
N ALA A 18 -13.78 -6.03 10.24
CA ALA A 18 -14.29 -7.21 10.92
C ALA A 18 -14.60 -6.93 12.40
N LEU A 19 -13.67 -6.29 13.11
CA LEU A 19 -13.86 -5.99 14.54
C LEU A 19 -14.91 -4.90 14.76
N GLY A 20 -14.96 -3.89 13.87
CA GLY A 20 -16.04 -2.88 13.89
C GLY A 20 -17.43 -3.50 13.79
N ALA A 21 -17.60 -4.54 12.95
CA ALA A 21 -18.86 -5.23 12.77
C ALA A 21 -19.20 -6.27 13.86
N THR A 22 -18.20 -6.73 14.63
CA THR A 22 -18.33 -7.90 15.52
C THR A 22 -18.14 -7.59 17.01
N GLY A 23 -18.33 -6.33 17.41
CA GLY A 23 -18.21 -5.84 18.80
C GLY A 23 -18.74 -6.76 19.90
N ARG A 24 -19.87 -7.43 19.63
CA ARG A 24 -20.56 -8.32 20.57
C ARG A 24 -19.79 -9.62 20.89
N PHE A 25 -18.90 -10.06 20.02
CA PHE A 25 -18.26 -11.39 20.12
C PHE A 25 -16.94 -11.37 20.91
N TYR A 26 -16.31 -10.22 21.07
CA TYR A 26 -15.06 -10.09 21.83
C TYR A 26 -15.24 -9.40 23.18
N ALA A 27 -16.42 -8.84 23.47
CA ALA A 27 -16.75 -8.40 24.83
C ALA A 27 -16.58 -9.55 25.84
N PRO A 28 -16.05 -9.30 27.05
CA PRO A 28 -15.70 -8.00 27.62
C PRO A 28 -14.26 -7.55 27.31
N ARG A 29 -13.50 -8.27 26.46
CA ARG A 29 -12.15 -7.82 26.10
C ARG A 29 -12.26 -6.51 25.34
N GLU A 30 -11.54 -5.50 25.78
CA GLU A 30 -11.47 -4.24 25.07
C GLU A 30 -10.46 -4.35 23.93
N TRP A 31 -10.82 -3.76 22.80
CA TRP A 31 -9.93 -3.56 21.67
C TRP A 31 -9.81 -2.06 21.41
N ASP A 32 -8.58 -1.55 21.44
CA ASP A 32 -8.30 -0.14 21.17
C ASP A 32 -8.36 0.14 19.66
N CYS A 33 -9.56 0.44 19.18
CA CYS A 33 -9.81 0.81 17.80
C CYS A 33 -9.05 2.09 17.41
N ALA A 34 -8.87 3.05 18.32
CA ALA A 34 -8.18 4.29 18.03
C ALA A 34 -6.68 4.07 17.76
N GLN A 35 -6.05 3.19 18.55
CA GLN A 35 -4.67 2.78 18.31
C GLN A 35 -4.52 2.09 16.95
N ALA A 36 -5.39 1.12 16.65
CA ALA A 36 -5.38 0.41 15.36
C ALA A 36 -5.63 1.35 14.16
N PHE A 37 -6.55 2.31 14.31
CA PHE A 37 -6.82 3.33 13.30
C PHE A 37 -5.61 4.23 13.05
N SER A 38 -4.89 4.64 14.10
CA SER A 38 -3.69 5.48 13.97
C SER A 38 -2.58 4.80 13.14
N VAL A 39 -2.40 3.49 13.32
CA VAL A 39 -1.46 2.68 12.53
C VAL A 39 -1.81 2.72 11.05
N VAL A 40 -3.07 2.49 10.68
CA VAL A 40 -3.46 2.50 9.26
C VAL A 40 -3.45 3.89 8.65
N TYR A 41 -3.89 4.91 9.39
CA TYR A 41 -3.99 6.29 8.91
C TYR A 41 -2.62 6.90 8.62
N SER A 42 -1.61 6.56 9.43
CA SER A 42 -0.25 7.07 9.27
C SER A 42 0.55 6.39 8.16
N HIS A 43 0.10 5.23 7.65
CA HIS A 43 0.84 4.46 6.66
C HIS A 43 0.65 5.00 5.23
N LYS A 44 1.74 5.02 4.46
CA LYS A 44 1.72 5.44 3.05
C LYS A 44 1.55 4.25 2.12
N TYR A 45 0.31 3.95 1.76
CA TYR A 45 0.00 2.87 0.81
C TYR A 45 0.38 3.26 -0.62
N ARG A 46 1.15 2.41 -1.30
CA ARG A 46 1.49 2.54 -2.73
C ARG A 46 0.73 1.55 -3.62
N GLN A 47 0.24 0.45 -3.04
CA GLN A 47 -0.47 -0.59 -3.77
C GLN A 47 -1.97 -0.27 -3.82
N PRO A 48 -2.60 -0.13 -5.00
CA PRO A 48 -4.01 0.20 -5.13
C PRO A 48 -4.93 -0.80 -4.41
N THR A 49 -4.59 -2.09 -4.44
CA THR A 49 -5.35 -3.12 -3.72
C THR A 49 -5.32 -2.91 -2.20
N ALA A 50 -4.17 -2.53 -1.64
CA ALA A 50 -4.07 -2.22 -0.22
C ALA A 50 -4.92 -0.99 0.15
N VAL A 51 -4.90 0.05 -0.71
CA VAL A 51 -5.78 1.21 -0.55
C VAL A 51 -7.26 0.79 -0.57
N ALA A 52 -7.67 -0.03 -1.54
CA ALA A 52 -9.05 -0.47 -1.67
C ALA A 52 -9.54 -1.31 -0.47
N GLN A 53 -8.65 -2.04 0.20
CA GLN A 53 -8.99 -2.82 1.39
C GLN A 53 -9.04 -1.99 2.67
N VAL A 54 -8.23 -0.93 2.78
CA VAL A 54 -8.20 -0.08 3.99
C VAL A 54 -9.19 1.07 3.95
N LEU A 55 -9.52 1.58 2.75
CA LEU A 55 -10.38 2.75 2.58
C LEU A 55 -11.76 2.61 3.25
N PRO A 56 -12.47 1.46 3.17
CA PRO A 56 -13.74 1.29 3.88
C PRO A 56 -13.61 1.58 5.38
N ALA A 57 -12.63 0.96 6.05
CA ALA A 57 -12.39 1.19 7.47
C ALA A 57 -12.08 2.65 7.79
N LEU A 58 -11.30 3.33 6.94
CA LEU A 58 -10.92 4.73 7.13
C LEU A 58 -12.11 5.70 7.04
N VAL A 59 -13.12 5.36 6.25
CA VAL A 59 -14.36 6.17 6.13
C VAL A 59 -15.50 5.64 6.99
N GLY A 60 -15.20 4.71 7.91
CA GLY A 60 -16.17 4.19 8.87
C GLY A 60 -17.21 3.24 8.28
N THR A 61 -16.86 2.52 7.21
CA THR A 61 -17.73 1.52 6.56
C THR A 61 -17.03 0.16 6.46
N SER A 62 -17.78 -0.88 6.12
CA SER A 62 -17.26 -2.22 5.83
C SER A 62 -17.91 -2.79 4.57
N TYR A 63 -17.49 -3.98 4.18
CA TYR A 63 -18.16 -4.70 3.09
C TYR A 63 -19.59 -5.14 3.42
N LEU A 64 -20.02 -5.14 4.69
CA LEU A 64 -21.40 -5.47 5.05
C LEU A 64 -22.39 -4.40 4.57
N GLU A 65 -21.97 -3.14 4.50
CA GLU A 65 -22.77 -2.01 4.03
C GLU A 65 -22.87 -1.96 2.49
N ALA A 66 -22.12 -2.79 1.77
CA ALA A 66 -22.06 -2.75 0.30
C ALA A 66 -23.43 -3.00 -0.36
N ALA A 67 -24.25 -3.88 0.23
CA ALA A 67 -25.58 -4.19 -0.30
C ALA A 67 -26.59 -3.04 -0.13
N GLY A 68 -26.33 -2.10 0.78
CA GLY A 68 -27.19 -0.96 1.07
C GLY A 68 -26.79 0.33 0.36
N LEU A 69 -25.81 0.29 -0.53
CA LEU A 69 -25.31 1.47 -1.23
C LEU A 69 -26.34 1.99 -2.24
N ASP A 70 -26.76 3.24 -2.06
CA ASP A 70 -27.53 3.97 -3.07
C ASP A 70 -26.58 4.54 -4.13
N CYS A 71 -26.43 3.79 -5.22
CA CYS A 71 -25.63 4.19 -6.37
C CYS A 71 -26.15 5.47 -7.03
N ALA A 72 -27.45 5.79 -6.95
CA ALA A 72 -28.03 6.99 -7.54
C ALA A 72 -27.72 8.25 -6.70
N ALA A 73 -27.75 8.15 -5.37
CA ALA A 73 -27.36 9.24 -4.48
C ALA A 73 -25.85 9.58 -4.57
N SER A 74 -25.00 8.58 -4.81
CA SER A 74 -23.55 8.76 -4.89
C SER A 74 -23.05 9.48 -6.16
N ALA A 75 -23.88 9.57 -7.20
CA ALA A 75 -23.55 10.23 -8.45
C ALA A 75 -23.49 11.77 -8.35
N GLY A 76 -24.02 12.36 -7.27
CA GLY A 76 -24.11 13.82 -7.09
C GLY A 76 -23.00 14.47 -6.27
N THR A 77 -22.25 13.71 -5.47
CA THR A 77 -21.27 14.28 -4.51
C THR A 77 -19.82 14.09 -4.93
N TYR A 78 -19.52 13.04 -5.69
CA TYR A 78 -18.22 12.82 -6.33
C TYR A 78 -18.43 12.90 -7.84
N GLY A 79 -18.67 14.12 -8.33
CA GLY A 79 -18.49 14.36 -9.75
C GLY A 79 -17.04 14.00 -10.09
N CYS A 80 -16.82 12.81 -10.64
CA CYS A 80 -15.84 12.66 -11.71
C CYS A 80 -16.41 13.44 -12.90
N SER A 81 -16.48 14.76 -12.76
CA SER A 81 -16.48 15.66 -13.88
C SER A 81 -15.23 15.23 -14.64
N ARG A 82 -15.40 14.59 -15.80
CA ARG A 82 -14.34 14.62 -16.80
C ARG A 82 -13.98 16.10 -16.86
N PRO A 83 -12.75 16.52 -16.54
CA PRO A 83 -12.37 17.85 -16.92
C PRO A 83 -12.59 17.83 -18.44
N GLU A 84 -13.65 18.49 -18.92
CA GLU A 84 -13.51 19.17 -20.20
C GLU A 84 -12.18 19.87 -20.05
N HIS A 85 -11.18 19.48 -20.83
CA HIS A 85 -9.87 20.10 -20.75
C HIS A 85 -10.03 21.51 -21.32
N PRO A 86 -10.15 22.61 -20.55
CA PRO A 86 -9.32 23.73 -20.94
C PRO A 86 -7.90 23.21 -20.83
N GLN A 87 -7.10 23.49 -21.85
CA GLN A 87 -5.65 23.29 -21.85
C GLN A 87 -5.06 24.15 -20.73
N ILE A 88 -5.21 23.73 -19.47
CA ILE A 88 -4.51 24.31 -18.34
C ILE A 88 -3.11 23.72 -18.48
N LEU A 89 -2.25 24.50 -19.12
CA LEU A 89 -0.81 24.29 -19.03
C LEU A 89 -0.50 24.03 -17.55
N PRO A 90 0.15 22.92 -17.23
CA PRO A 90 0.40 22.61 -15.84
C PRO A 90 1.27 23.74 -15.25
N PRO A 91 1.11 24.11 -13.97
CA PRO A 91 1.76 25.29 -13.37
C PRO A 91 3.31 25.25 -13.35
N TRP A 92 3.90 24.20 -13.93
CA TRP A 92 5.33 24.06 -14.19
C TRP A 92 5.77 24.53 -15.58
N ALA A 93 4.85 24.86 -16.50
CA ALA A 93 5.16 25.28 -17.87
C ALA A 93 5.96 26.60 -17.98
N GLY A 94 6.18 27.30 -16.86
CA GLY A 94 7.08 28.45 -16.75
C GLY A 94 8.07 28.36 -15.56
N ARG A 95 8.19 27.21 -14.91
CA ARG A 95 9.18 27.01 -13.83
C ARG A 95 10.52 26.60 -14.45
N PRO A 96 11.66 27.10 -13.93
CA PRO A 96 12.95 26.56 -14.32
C PRO A 96 12.93 25.04 -14.13
N PRO A 97 13.54 24.25 -15.04
CA PRO A 97 13.59 22.81 -14.88
C PRO A 97 14.06 22.50 -13.46
N CYS A 98 13.28 21.69 -12.73
CA CYS A 98 13.71 21.20 -11.43
C CYS A 98 15.14 20.68 -11.59
N PRO A 99 16.10 21.09 -10.73
CA PRO A 99 17.44 20.55 -10.81
C PRO A 99 17.29 19.04 -10.85
N SER A 100 17.92 18.42 -11.87
CA SER A 100 17.94 16.97 -12.01
C SER A 100 18.13 16.36 -10.63
N PRO A 101 17.29 15.40 -10.21
CA PRO A 101 17.54 14.68 -8.98
C PRO A 101 19.01 14.29 -8.97
N LEU A 102 19.72 14.63 -7.89
CA LEU A 102 21.08 14.16 -7.69
C LEU A 102 21.07 12.64 -7.89
N PRO A 103 22.08 12.05 -8.57
CA PRO A 103 22.13 10.62 -8.77
C PRO A 103 21.92 9.92 -7.43
N ALA A 104 20.88 9.09 -7.33
CA ALA A 104 20.63 8.35 -6.10
C ALA A 104 21.87 7.50 -5.80
N ALA A 105 22.36 7.58 -4.56
CA ALA A 105 23.53 6.81 -4.14
C ALA A 105 23.29 5.32 -4.40
N ALA A 106 24.27 4.61 -4.96
CA ALA A 106 24.15 3.18 -5.17
C ALA A 106 24.14 2.45 -3.82
N ILE A 107 23.30 1.42 -3.70
CA ILE A 107 23.28 0.49 -2.59
C ILE A 107 23.68 -0.89 -3.10
N THR A 108 24.37 -1.66 -2.26
CA THR A 108 24.68 -3.06 -2.54
C THR A 108 23.65 -3.94 -1.84
N VAL A 109 23.04 -4.87 -2.58
CA VAL A 109 22.05 -5.82 -2.08
C VAL A 109 22.60 -7.24 -2.27
N HIS A 110 22.62 -8.02 -1.18
CA HIS A 110 22.93 -9.45 -1.25
C HIS A 110 21.65 -10.22 -1.62
N TYR A 111 21.60 -10.75 -2.84
CA TYR A 111 20.45 -11.46 -3.39
C TYR A 111 20.73 -12.95 -3.43
N SER A 112 19.84 -13.75 -2.84
CA SER A 112 19.96 -15.21 -2.76
C SER A 112 18.71 -15.92 -3.28
N ILE A 113 18.90 -16.99 -4.06
CA ILE A 113 17.85 -17.93 -4.46
C ILE A 113 18.19 -19.30 -3.90
N VAL A 114 17.28 -19.84 -3.10
CA VAL A 114 17.49 -21.10 -2.39
C VAL A 114 16.32 -22.05 -2.68
N ASN A 115 16.64 -23.25 -3.18
CA ASN A 115 15.69 -24.35 -3.29
C ASN A 115 16.18 -25.55 -2.47
N LYS A 116 15.46 -25.84 -1.39
CA LYS A 116 15.65 -27.02 -0.54
C LYS A 116 14.43 -27.95 -0.54
N LEU A 117 13.41 -27.65 -1.33
CA LEU A 117 12.09 -28.31 -1.24
C LEU A 117 11.91 -29.41 -2.28
N GLN A 118 12.29 -29.18 -3.54
CA GLN A 118 11.97 -30.10 -4.63
C GLN A 118 13.01 -30.11 -5.75
N GLY A 119 13.27 -31.29 -6.30
CA GLY A 119 14.18 -31.47 -7.44
C GLY A 119 15.65 -31.38 -7.04
N ARG A 120 16.48 -30.80 -7.92
CA ARG A 120 17.88 -30.51 -7.59
C ARG A 120 17.93 -29.33 -6.63
N GLN A 121 18.47 -29.57 -5.44
CA GLN A 121 18.71 -28.52 -4.47
C GLN A 121 19.79 -27.56 -4.98
N PHE A 122 19.61 -26.27 -4.70
CA PHE A 122 20.61 -25.26 -5.01
C PHE A 122 20.51 -24.09 -4.03
N ASP A 123 21.63 -23.38 -3.90
CA ASP A 123 21.77 -22.17 -3.11
C ASP A 123 22.73 -21.26 -3.89
N TYR A 124 22.19 -20.19 -4.46
CA TYR A 124 22.94 -19.21 -5.24
C TYR A 124 22.80 -17.85 -4.59
N THR A 125 23.92 -17.14 -4.46
CA THR A 125 23.97 -15.78 -3.92
C THR A 125 24.87 -14.90 -4.77
N THR A 126 24.40 -13.70 -5.11
CA THR A 126 25.20 -12.64 -5.76
C THR A 126 25.01 -11.30 -5.04
N SER A 127 25.90 -10.34 -5.28
CA SER A 127 25.82 -8.99 -4.72
C SER A 127 25.61 -7.99 -5.84
N VAL A 128 24.47 -7.32 -5.82
CA VAL A 128 24.02 -6.44 -6.91
C VAL A 128 24.07 -4.99 -6.45
N GLN A 129 24.61 -4.09 -7.29
CA GLN A 129 24.53 -2.66 -7.05
C GLN A 129 23.37 -2.03 -7.83
N VAL A 130 22.48 -1.33 -7.12
CA VAL A 130 21.35 -0.60 -7.70
C VAL A 130 21.24 0.80 -7.08
N PRO A 131 20.66 1.79 -7.77
CA PRO A 131 20.38 3.10 -7.17
C PRO A 131 19.47 2.99 -5.94
N ALA A 132 19.68 3.82 -4.92
CA ALA A 132 18.80 3.89 -3.77
C ALA A 132 17.36 4.25 -4.18
N GLY A 133 16.39 3.49 -3.65
CA GLY A 133 14.98 3.62 -4.01
C GLY A 133 14.52 2.65 -5.09
N SER A 134 15.44 1.88 -5.69
CA SER A 134 15.11 0.79 -6.58
C SER A 134 14.20 -0.26 -5.94
N THR A 135 13.37 -0.91 -6.76
CA THR A 135 12.48 -1.98 -6.29
C THR A 135 13.20 -3.32 -6.25
N LEU A 136 12.64 -4.29 -5.51
CA LEU A 136 13.17 -5.67 -5.54
C LEU A 136 13.16 -6.25 -6.98
N LEU A 137 12.17 -5.90 -7.79
CA LEU A 137 12.10 -6.35 -9.19
C LEU A 137 13.30 -5.87 -10.02
N GLU A 138 13.77 -4.65 -9.80
CA GLU A 138 14.96 -4.12 -10.48
C GLU A 138 16.23 -4.86 -10.02
N VAL A 139 16.33 -5.21 -8.74
CA VAL A 139 17.43 -6.07 -8.25
C VAL A 139 17.43 -7.42 -8.96
N LEU A 140 16.26 -8.03 -9.15
CA LEU A 140 16.11 -9.29 -9.89
C LEU A 140 16.56 -9.18 -11.35
N GLN A 141 16.21 -8.06 -12.00
CA GLN A 141 16.57 -7.81 -13.40
C GLN A 141 18.08 -7.66 -13.57
N VAL A 142 18.75 -6.94 -12.66
CA VAL A 142 20.22 -6.80 -12.70
C VAL A 142 20.88 -8.14 -12.39
N ALA A 143 20.42 -8.86 -11.35
CA ALA A 143 20.95 -10.19 -11.01
C ALA A 143 20.82 -11.22 -12.13
N ALA A 144 19.75 -11.13 -12.94
CA ALA A 144 19.52 -12.04 -14.07
C ALA A 144 20.35 -11.71 -15.32
N ALA A 145 20.95 -10.53 -15.37
CA ALA A 145 21.84 -10.10 -16.44
C ALA A 145 23.33 -10.37 -16.15
N GLU A 146 23.65 -10.79 -14.92
CA GLU A 146 24.98 -11.32 -14.55
C GLU A 146 25.15 -12.77 -15.02
#